data_AF-A0AA41SCW8-F1
#
_entry.id   AF-A0AA41SCW8-F1
#
_cell.length_a   1.000
_cell.length_b   1.000
_cell.length_c   1.000
_cell.angle_alpha   90.00
_cell.angle_beta   90.00
_cell.angle_gamma   90.00
#
_symmetry.space_group_name_H-M   'P 1'
#
loop_
_entity.id
_entity.type
_entity.pdbx_description
1 polymer ?
#
loop_
_entity_poly.entity_id
_entity_poly.type
_entity_poly.pdbx_seq_one_letter_code
_entity_poly.pdbx_strand_id
1 'polypeptide(L)'
;MEREKIEDLKKFINQCKTNPSILNDPALTFFTTYLQSLGAQIPLKTEDVTMEDDIMESDIEFDESGVVVNPDNDDPPQKMGDKSVEVTEENLEAAQISKSKAMDAISEGKLDEAIECLTEAILLNPCSAILYASRASVFVKMNKPKAAIRDADAALEINPDSAKGNKFRGIAKAMLGEWEDAAKDLHVASSLDFDEEIGLMLKKVEPNARKIEDHRRKYERLRKERELKKAERRRPPQKKTSDQAAVSALNEGHVISVKSSIELDTKFTAASSLSRLVILYFTATWCGPCRFMSPLYQSLAEKHPKIVFVKVDIDELRDVAARWSISSVPTFFFIKNGKEIDRVVGADKAGLETKIAQHGG
;
A
#
# COMPACT_ATOMS: atom_id res chain seq x y z
N MET A 1 40.06 -13.25 42.14
CA MET A 1 38.91 -12.49 41.64
C MET A 1 37.80 -12.61 42.69
N GLU A 2 37.18 -11.49 43.09
CA GLU A 2 36.11 -11.47 44.10
C GLU A 2 34.92 -12.33 43.63
N ARG A 3 34.27 -13.05 44.55
CA ARG A 3 33.16 -13.97 44.21
C ARG A 3 32.00 -13.25 43.53
N GLU A 4 31.73 -12.03 43.95
CA GLU A 4 30.65 -11.19 43.43
C GLU A 4 30.86 -10.86 41.95
N LYS A 5 32.08 -10.45 41.57
CA LYS A 5 32.46 -10.18 40.17
C LYS A 5 32.32 -11.41 39.26
N ILE A 6 32.55 -12.62 39.80
CA ILE A 6 32.37 -13.87 39.06
C ILE A 6 30.88 -14.16 38.82
N GLU A 7 30.02 -13.89 39.81
CA GLU A 7 28.57 -14.08 39.67
C GLU A 7 27.96 -13.09 38.66
N ASP A 8 28.41 -11.84 38.68
CA ASP A 8 27.96 -10.85 37.70
C ASP A 8 28.40 -11.21 36.27
N LEU A 9 29.62 -11.71 36.11
CA LEU A 9 30.08 -12.22 34.81
C LEU A 9 29.25 -13.41 34.32
N LYS A 10 28.87 -14.34 35.20
CA LYS A 10 27.99 -15.46 34.84
C LYS A 10 26.61 -15.00 34.39
N LYS A 11 26.03 -14.02 35.11
CA LYS A 11 24.73 -13.43 34.74
C LYS A 11 24.80 -12.78 33.36
N PHE A 12 25.84 -11.99 33.10
CA PHE A 12 26.06 -11.35 31.81
C PHE A 12 26.23 -12.37 30.68
N ILE A 13 27.02 -13.43 30.89
CA ILE A 13 27.17 -14.50 29.89
C ILE A 13 25.82 -15.18 29.61
N ASN A 14 25.00 -15.40 30.63
CA ASN A 14 23.67 -15.98 30.44
C ASN A 14 22.75 -15.05 29.64
N GLN A 15 22.82 -13.73 29.88
CA GLN A 15 22.11 -12.74 29.08
C GLN A 15 22.53 -12.79 27.61
N CYS A 16 23.83 -12.87 27.32
CA CYS A 16 24.34 -13.01 25.95
C CYS A 16 23.88 -14.31 25.28
N LYS A 17 23.72 -15.41 26.03
CA LYS A 17 23.17 -16.68 25.50
C LYS A 17 21.68 -16.56 25.17
N THR A 18 20.91 -15.88 25.99
CA THR A 18 19.47 -15.67 25.77
C THR A 18 19.18 -14.62 24.72
N ASN A 19 20.04 -13.61 24.59
CA ASN A 19 19.91 -12.52 23.63
C ASN A 19 21.30 -12.13 23.08
N PRO A 20 21.77 -12.79 21.99
CA PRO A 20 23.08 -12.52 21.40
C PRO A 20 23.26 -11.08 20.88
N SER A 21 22.18 -10.33 20.66
CA SER A 21 22.25 -8.95 20.16
C SER A 21 22.90 -7.96 21.13
N ILE A 22 22.96 -8.29 22.43
CA ILE A 22 23.63 -7.47 23.46
C ILE A 22 25.10 -7.24 23.11
N LEU A 23 25.75 -8.20 22.44
CA LEU A 23 27.15 -8.07 22.00
C LEU A 23 27.34 -6.96 20.95
N ASN A 24 26.28 -6.44 20.34
CA ASN A 24 26.34 -5.36 19.35
C ASN A 24 26.27 -3.96 19.99
N ASP A 25 26.18 -3.85 21.31
CA ASP A 25 26.21 -2.56 22.02
C ASP A 25 27.61 -1.91 21.90
N PRO A 26 27.72 -0.63 21.47
CA PRO A 26 29.00 0.07 21.37
C PRO A 26 29.84 0.07 22.66
N ALA A 27 29.21 0.04 23.83
CA ALA A 27 29.90 -0.01 25.12
C ALA A 27 30.65 -1.34 25.35
N LEU A 28 30.29 -2.40 24.63
CA LEU A 28 30.88 -3.74 24.73
C LEU A 28 31.91 -4.04 23.63
N THR A 29 32.32 -3.03 22.85
CA THR A 29 33.30 -3.18 21.74
C THR A 29 34.63 -3.79 22.20
N PHE A 30 35.08 -3.47 23.42
CA PHE A 30 36.30 -4.06 23.98
C PHE A 30 36.16 -5.58 24.19
N PHE A 31 34.97 -6.04 24.58
CA PHE A 31 34.68 -7.45 24.86
C PHE A 31 34.50 -8.25 23.56
N THR A 32 33.84 -7.67 22.55
CA THR A 32 33.70 -8.30 21.23
C THR A 32 35.02 -8.43 20.50
N THR A 33 35.88 -7.42 20.59
CA THR A 33 37.24 -7.47 20.04
C THR A 33 38.08 -8.56 20.71
N TYR A 34 37.97 -8.69 22.04
CA TYR A 34 38.60 -9.79 22.77
C TYR A 34 38.11 -11.18 22.30
N LEU A 35 36.80 -11.38 22.15
CA LEU A 35 36.24 -12.66 21.68
C LEU A 35 36.69 -12.99 20.25
N GLN A 36 36.73 -12.01 19.35
CA GLN A 36 37.23 -12.18 17.99
C GLN A 36 38.72 -12.55 17.96
N SER A 37 39.53 -11.98 18.86
CA SER A 37 40.96 -12.35 19.00
C SER A 37 41.16 -13.82 19.39
N LEU A 38 40.17 -14.44 20.04
CA LEU A 38 40.14 -15.86 20.38
C LEU A 38 39.53 -16.73 19.26
N GLY A 39 39.21 -16.14 18.11
CA GLY A 39 38.62 -16.84 16.96
C GLY A 39 37.11 -17.05 17.04
N ALA A 40 36.41 -16.39 17.97
CA ALA A 40 34.95 -16.49 18.03
C ALA A 40 34.29 -15.69 16.90
N GLN A 41 33.29 -16.29 16.23
CA GLN A 41 32.41 -15.59 15.30
C GLN A 41 31.24 -14.96 16.07
N ILE A 42 31.15 -13.64 16.02
CA ILE A 42 30.04 -12.88 16.63
C ILE A 42 28.92 -12.79 15.60
N PRO A 43 27.66 -13.13 15.95
CA PRO A 43 26.53 -12.94 15.06
C PRO A 43 26.49 -11.48 14.61
N LEU A 44 26.63 -11.24 13.31
CA LEU A 44 26.47 -9.92 12.75
C LEU A 44 25.12 -9.36 13.20
N LYS A 45 25.08 -8.07 13.50
CA LYS A 45 23.85 -7.30 13.63
C LYS A 45 23.02 -7.64 12.40
N THR A 46 22.05 -8.55 12.53
CA THR A 46 20.87 -8.47 11.70
C THR A 46 20.37 -7.10 12.05
N GLU A 47 20.69 -6.13 11.21
CA GLU A 47 19.82 -5.00 11.03
C GLU A 47 18.45 -5.65 10.87
N ASP A 48 17.69 -5.69 11.96
CA ASP A 48 16.34 -5.21 11.85
C ASP A 48 16.51 -3.90 11.10
N VAL A 49 16.33 -4.00 9.78
CA VAL A 49 16.01 -2.88 8.92
C VAL A 49 14.62 -2.46 9.39
N THR A 50 14.54 -1.95 10.61
CA THR A 50 13.77 -0.77 10.92
C THR A 50 14.61 0.41 10.46
N MET A 51 15.05 0.42 9.20
CA MET A 51 14.83 1.66 8.48
C MET A 51 13.32 1.82 8.54
N GLU A 52 12.87 2.84 9.25
CA GLU A 52 11.66 3.50 8.84
C GLU A 52 11.88 3.85 7.35
N ASP A 53 11.49 2.94 6.45
CA ASP A 53 11.36 3.15 5.00
C ASP A 53 10.28 4.20 4.75
N ASP A 54 10.37 5.35 5.42
CA ASP A 54 9.42 6.42 5.25
C ASP A 54 9.47 6.83 3.79
N ILE A 55 8.30 6.71 3.17
CA ILE A 55 8.14 6.96 1.76
C ILE A 55 8.36 8.46 1.61
N MET A 56 9.58 8.85 1.24
CA MET A 56 9.95 10.24 1.04
C MET A 56 9.22 10.76 -0.20
N GLU A 57 8.31 11.69 0.00
CA GLU A 57 7.64 12.42 -1.07
C GLU A 57 8.65 13.28 -1.82
N SER A 58 8.65 13.19 -3.14
CA SER A 58 9.49 14.00 -4.00
C SER A 58 8.85 15.38 -4.14
N ASP A 59 9.66 16.43 -4.20
CA ASP A 59 9.16 17.76 -4.53
C ASP A 59 8.56 17.79 -5.94
N ILE A 60 7.46 18.53 -6.11
CA ILE A 60 6.79 18.72 -7.39
C ILE A 60 7.21 20.07 -7.95
N GLU A 61 7.75 20.08 -9.17
CA GLU A 61 8.06 21.31 -9.89
C GLU A 61 6.84 21.82 -10.67
N PHE A 62 6.36 23.01 -10.30
CA PHE A 62 5.27 23.71 -10.97
C PHE A 62 5.80 24.72 -11.99
N ASP A 63 5.06 24.88 -13.08
CA ASP A 63 5.24 26.05 -13.93
C ASP A 63 4.37 27.17 -13.36
N GLU A 64 4.99 28.10 -12.63
CA GLU A 64 4.32 29.21 -11.97
C GLU A 64 4.25 30.47 -12.85
N SER A 65 4.78 30.40 -14.08
CA SER A 65 5.01 31.58 -14.92
C SER A 65 3.70 32.33 -15.23
N GLY A 66 3.62 33.57 -14.74
CA GLY A 66 2.55 34.52 -15.09
C GLY A 66 1.17 34.22 -14.50
N VAL A 67 1.08 33.41 -13.43
CA VAL A 67 -0.18 33.17 -12.70
C VAL A 67 -0.04 33.43 -11.20
N VAL A 68 1.00 32.91 -10.56
CA VAL A 68 1.17 33.03 -9.10
C VAL A 68 1.59 34.44 -8.72
N VAL A 69 0.94 35.01 -7.71
CA VAL A 69 1.27 36.32 -7.12
C VAL A 69 1.37 36.21 -5.60
N ASN A 70 1.99 37.22 -4.98
CA ASN A 70 2.06 37.27 -3.52
C ASN A 70 0.67 37.45 -2.92
N PRO A 71 0.34 36.74 -1.82
CA PRO A 71 -0.91 36.96 -1.12
C PRO A 71 -0.98 38.36 -0.51
N ASP A 72 -2.17 38.96 -0.54
CA ASP A 72 -2.53 40.25 0.09
C ASP A 72 -2.71 40.10 1.62
N ASN A 73 -1.68 39.61 2.30
CA ASN A 73 -1.69 39.41 3.76
C ASN A 73 -1.63 40.71 4.56
N ASP A 74 -1.00 41.74 4.00
CA ASP A 74 -0.76 43.01 4.69
C ASP A 74 -1.97 43.96 4.60
N ASP A 75 -2.93 43.66 3.72
CA ASP A 75 -4.14 44.45 3.56
C ASP A 75 -5.18 44.10 4.64
N PRO A 76 -5.83 45.11 5.26
CA PRO A 76 -6.94 44.85 6.16
C PRO A 76 -8.11 44.18 5.41
N PRO A 77 -8.88 43.29 6.06
CA PRO A 77 -10.07 42.70 5.44
C PRO A 77 -11.03 43.78 4.92
N GLN A 78 -11.50 43.61 3.68
CA GLN A 78 -12.43 44.56 3.08
C GLN A 78 -13.80 44.53 3.76
N LYS A 79 -14.56 45.63 3.66
CA LYS A 79 -15.90 45.73 4.24
C LYS A 79 -16.87 44.79 3.51
N MET A 80 -17.56 43.93 4.27
CA MET A 80 -18.43 42.88 3.70
C MET A 80 -19.94 43.17 3.82
N GLY A 81 -20.34 44.28 4.44
CA GLY A 81 -21.76 44.55 4.74
C GLY A 81 -22.30 43.67 5.87
N ASP A 82 -23.50 44.02 6.35
CA ASP A 82 -24.20 43.29 7.39
C ASP A 82 -25.45 42.62 6.80
N LYS A 83 -25.39 41.29 6.63
CA LYS A 83 -26.47 40.49 6.03
C LYS A 83 -27.79 40.56 6.80
N SER A 84 -27.82 41.08 8.03
CA SER A 84 -29.03 41.25 8.83
C SER A 84 -29.80 42.53 8.54
N VAL A 85 -29.22 43.47 7.79
CA VAL A 85 -29.85 44.74 7.43
C VAL A 85 -31.04 44.50 6.50
N GLU A 86 -32.18 45.13 6.83
CA GLU A 86 -33.35 45.12 5.96
C GLU A 86 -33.08 45.97 4.70
N VAL A 87 -33.23 45.34 3.54
CA VAL A 87 -32.95 45.96 2.25
C VAL A 87 -34.26 46.53 1.69
N THR A 88 -34.46 47.85 1.84
CA THR A 88 -35.61 48.58 1.31
C THR A 88 -35.51 48.79 -0.21
N GLU A 89 -36.61 49.16 -0.87
CA GLU A 89 -36.61 49.52 -2.30
C GLU A 89 -35.63 50.67 -2.60
N GLU A 90 -35.57 51.68 -1.73
CA GLU A 90 -34.62 52.79 -1.85
C GLU A 90 -33.16 52.31 -1.77
N ASN A 91 -32.86 51.37 -0.86
CA ASN A 91 -31.53 50.77 -0.77
C ASN A 91 -31.18 49.95 -2.03
N LEU A 92 -32.16 49.24 -2.62
CA LEU A 92 -31.96 48.50 -3.87
C LEU A 92 -31.64 49.44 -5.03
N GLU A 93 -32.40 50.53 -5.19
CA GLU A 93 -32.17 51.53 -6.23
C GLU A 93 -30.81 52.20 -6.07
N ALA A 94 -30.48 52.64 -4.85
CA ALA A 94 -29.17 53.22 -4.54
C ALA A 94 -28.02 52.23 -4.80
N ALA A 95 -28.17 50.96 -4.42
CA ALA A 95 -27.17 49.93 -4.69
C ALA A 95 -26.98 49.68 -6.20
N GLN A 96 -28.04 49.73 -7.01
CA GLN A 96 -27.92 49.63 -8.47
C GLN A 96 -27.20 50.83 -9.07
N ILE A 97 -27.47 52.05 -8.57
CA ILE A 97 -26.77 53.26 -9.01
C ILE A 97 -25.27 53.15 -8.70
N SER A 98 -24.89 52.79 -7.47
CA SER A 98 -23.48 52.63 -7.10
C SER A 98 -22.81 51.49 -7.87
N LYS A 99 -23.54 50.40 -8.16
CA LYS A 99 -23.05 49.34 -9.06
C LYS A 99 -22.81 49.86 -10.48
N SER A 100 -23.71 50.68 -11.03
CA SER A 100 -23.52 51.26 -12.37
C SER A 100 -22.26 52.12 -12.43
N LYS A 101 -22.07 53.01 -11.45
CA LYS A 101 -20.86 53.83 -11.32
C LYS A 101 -19.60 52.98 -11.25
N ALA A 102 -19.64 51.87 -10.51
CA ALA A 102 -18.51 50.96 -10.45
C ALA A 102 -18.18 50.31 -11.79
N MET A 103 -19.20 49.95 -12.59
CA MET A 103 -18.99 49.39 -13.93
C MET A 103 -18.36 50.41 -14.88
N ASP A 104 -18.77 51.67 -14.79
CA ASP A 104 -18.16 52.78 -15.53
C ASP A 104 -16.69 52.94 -15.12
N ALA A 105 -16.40 52.97 -13.81
CA ALA A 105 -15.03 53.03 -13.29
C ALA A 105 -14.17 51.82 -13.73
N ILE A 106 -14.73 50.60 -13.77
CA ILE A 106 -14.04 49.42 -14.31
C ILE A 106 -13.70 49.61 -15.78
N SER A 107 -14.62 50.16 -16.58
CA SER A 107 -14.40 50.39 -18.01
C SER A 107 -13.33 51.45 -18.27
N GLU A 108 -13.20 52.43 -17.38
CA GLU A 108 -12.17 53.46 -17.40
C GLU A 108 -10.84 53.00 -16.77
N GLY A 109 -10.78 51.79 -16.21
CA GLY A 109 -9.59 51.25 -15.55
C GLY A 109 -9.31 51.82 -14.15
N LYS A 110 -10.25 52.57 -13.56
CA LYS A 110 -10.14 53.14 -12.22
C LYS A 110 -10.56 52.11 -11.16
N LEU A 111 -9.66 51.16 -10.88
CA LEU A 111 -9.99 49.99 -10.06
C LEU A 111 -10.30 50.35 -8.59
N ASP A 112 -9.58 51.31 -8.00
CA ASP A 112 -9.84 51.73 -6.61
C ASP A 112 -11.23 52.38 -6.46
N GLU A 113 -11.60 53.28 -7.37
CA GLU A 113 -12.93 53.90 -7.42
C GLU A 113 -14.03 52.85 -7.61
N ALA A 114 -13.79 51.84 -8.45
CA ALA A 114 -14.71 50.72 -8.63
C ALA A 114 -14.91 49.91 -7.33
N ILE A 115 -13.84 49.65 -6.56
CA ILE A 115 -13.95 48.99 -5.25
C ILE A 115 -14.77 49.83 -4.27
N GLU A 116 -14.57 51.14 -4.23
CA GLU A 116 -15.32 52.05 -3.36
C GLU A 116 -16.81 52.01 -3.69
N CYS A 117 -17.18 52.18 -4.97
CA CYS A 117 -18.57 52.14 -5.42
C CYS A 117 -19.22 50.76 -5.21
N LEU A 118 -18.50 49.65 -5.44
CA LEU A 118 -19.01 48.31 -5.16
C LEU A 118 -19.17 48.06 -3.67
N THR A 119 -18.29 48.62 -2.85
CA THR A 119 -18.39 48.52 -1.39
C THR A 119 -19.60 49.27 -0.88
N GLU A 120 -19.86 50.48 -1.37
CA GLU A 120 -21.09 51.22 -1.08
C GLU A 120 -22.34 50.40 -1.48
N ALA A 121 -22.36 49.84 -2.68
CA ALA A 121 -23.46 49.00 -3.14
C ALA A 121 -23.69 47.78 -2.24
N ILE A 122 -22.62 47.14 -1.75
CA ILE A 122 -22.69 45.99 -0.84
C ILE A 122 -23.21 46.39 0.54
N LEU A 123 -22.83 47.57 1.05
CA LEU A 123 -23.35 48.07 2.33
C LEU A 123 -24.86 48.34 2.27
N LEU A 124 -25.37 48.74 1.10
CA LEU A 124 -26.80 48.97 0.84
C LEU A 124 -27.56 47.67 0.55
N ASN A 125 -26.94 46.71 -0.12
CA ASN A 125 -27.54 45.41 -0.46
C ASN A 125 -26.55 44.24 -0.24
N PRO A 126 -26.39 43.79 1.01
CA PRO A 126 -25.44 42.74 1.39
C PRO A 126 -25.90 41.33 1.00
N CYS A 127 -27.09 41.18 0.42
CA CYS A 127 -27.64 39.91 -0.03
C CYS A 127 -27.53 39.72 -1.56
N SER A 128 -26.75 40.57 -2.26
CA SER A 128 -26.57 40.48 -3.70
C SER A 128 -25.30 39.73 -4.09
N ALA A 129 -25.44 38.47 -4.53
CA ALA A 129 -24.33 37.66 -5.03
C ALA A 129 -23.54 38.35 -6.17
N ILE A 130 -24.24 39.11 -7.02
CA ILE A 130 -23.65 39.77 -8.19
C ILE A 130 -22.68 40.88 -7.74
N LEU A 131 -23.00 41.62 -6.69
CA LEU A 131 -22.13 42.70 -6.20
C LEU A 131 -20.80 42.16 -5.70
N TYR A 132 -20.83 41.10 -4.89
CA TYR A 132 -19.62 40.43 -4.44
C TYR A 132 -18.82 39.82 -5.60
N ALA A 133 -19.47 39.12 -6.53
CA ALA A 133 -18.79 38.56 -7.69
C ALA A 133 -18.15 39.65 -8.59
N SER A 134 -18.81 40.79 -8.74
CA SER A 134 -18.26 41.95 -9.45
C SER A 134 -17.04 42.53 -8.73
N ARG A 135 -17.08 42.65 -7.39
CA ARG A 135 -15.95 43.18 -6.61
C ARG A 135 -14.77 42.19 -6.57
N ALA A 136 -15.04 40.89 -6.49
CA ALA A 136 -14.03 39.84 -6.67
C ALA A 136 -13.29 39.97 -8.01
N SER A 137 -14.00 40.29 -9.10
CA SER A 137 -13.38 40.51 -10.41
C SER A 137 -12.39 41.68 -10.43
N VAL A 138 -12.69 42.73 -9.67
CA VAL A 138 -11.81 43.90 -9.54
C VAL A 138 -10.59 43.55 -8.69
N PHE A 139 -10.76 42.82 -7.58
CA PHE A 139 -9.65 42.35 -6.77
C PHE A 139 -8.70 41.42 -7.52
N VAL A 140 -9.21 40.55 -8.40
CA VAL A 140 -8.38 39.74 -9.31
C VAL A 140 -7.53 40.64 -10.21
N LYS A 141 -8.13 41.68 -10.84
CA LYS A 141 -7.38 42.65 -11.67
C LYS A 141 -6.33 43.44 -10.89
N MET A 142 -6.53 43.62 -9.59
CA MET A 142 -5.60 44.31 -8.68
C MET A 142 -4.53 43.38 -8.07
N ASN A 143 -4.49 42.09 -8.44
CA ASN A 143 -3.62 41.10 -7.82
C ASN A 143 -3.83 40.94 -6.30
N LYS A 144 -5.08 41.03 -5.84
CA LYS A 144 -5.49 40.81 -4.43
C LYS A 144 -6.29 39.50 -4.28
N PRO A 145 -5.64 38.33 -4.38
CA PRO A 145 -6.36 37.06 -4.48
C PRO A 145 -7.14 36.68 -3.20
N LYS A 146 -6.66 36.98 -1.99
CA LYS A 146 -7.40 36.66 -0.75
C LYS A 146 -8.64 37.53 -0.61
N ALA A 147 -8.56 38.82 -0.91
CA ALA A 147 -9.74 39.67 -1.00
C ALA A 147 -10.76 39.14 -2.02
N ALA A 148 -10.29 38.75 -3.21
CA ALA A 148 -11.15 38.16 -4.24
C ALA A 148 -11.83 36.86 -3.79
N ILE A 149 -11.11 35.96 -3.10
CA ILE A 149 -11.67 34.71 -2.57
C ILE A 149 -12.78 35.01 -1.55
N ARG A 150 -12.57 35.93 -0.61
CA ARG A 150 -13.59 36.29 0.40
C ARG A 150 -14.89 36.77 -0.25
N ASP A 151 -14.78 37.63 -1.27
CA ASP A 151 -15.94 38.11 -2.01
C ASP A 151 -16.59 36.99 -2.85
N ALA A 152 -15.79 36.16 -3.52
CA ALA A 152 -16.33 35.06 -4.31
C ALA A 152 -17.04 34.01 -3.43
N ASP A 153 -16.51 33.72 -2.24
CA ASP A 153 -17.17 32.86 -1.25
C ASP A 153 -18.48 33.47 -0.76
N ALA A 154 -18.50 34.77 -0.42
CA ALA A 154 -19.74 35.46 -0.08
C ALA A 154 -20.79 35.41 -1.22
N ALA A 155 -20.34 35.55 -2.47
CA ALA A 155 -21.22 35.41 -3.64
C ALA A 155 -21.81 34.00 -3.76
N LEU A 156 -21.01 32.97 -3.50
CA LEU A 156 -21.41 31.56 -3.59
C LEU A 156 -22.24 31.09 -2.39
N GLU A 157 -22.07 31.70 -1.22
CA GLU A 157 -22.96 31.51 -0.07
C GLU A 157 -24.38 32.00 -0.38
N ILE A 158 -24.49 33.12 -1.11
CA ILE A 158 -25.78 33.71 -1.50
C ILE A 158 -26.37 32.95 -2.70
N ASN A 159 -25.55 32.66 -3.71
CA ASN A 159 -25.96 31.92 -4.90
C ASN A 159 -24.89 30.87 -5.29
N PRO A 160 -25.08 29.60 -4.88
CA PRO A 160 -24.15 28.51 -5.21
C PRO A 160 -23.92 28.30 -6.72
N ASP A 161 -24.93 28.61 -7.54
CA ASP A 161 -24.89 28.43 -9.00
C ASP A 161 -24.33 29.69 -9.72
N SER A 162 -23.66 30.58 -9.00
CA SER A 162 -23.02 31.75 -9.58
C SER A 162 -21.77 31.34 -10.39
N ALA A 163 -21.90 31.32 -11.72
CA ALA A 163 -20.78 31.08 -12.64
C ALA A 163 -19.62 32.08 -12.40
N LYS A 164 -19.95 33.37 -12.21
CA LYS A 164 -18.96 34.42 -11.90
C LYS A 164 -18.27 34.21 -10.55
N GLY A 165 -19.01 33.75 -9.53
CA GLY A 165 -18.44 33.43 -8.22
C GLY A 165 -17.39 32.33 -8.33
N ASN A 166 -17.75 31.20 -8.97
CA ASN A 166 -16.82 30.09 -9.22
C ASN A 166 -15.63 30.52 -10.09
N LYS A 167 -15.87 31.30 -11.16
CA LYS A 167 -14.82 31.82 -12.04
C LYS A 167 -13.76 32.60 -11.27
N PHE A 168 -14.17 33.65 -10.56
CA PHE A 168 -13.20 34.52 -9.88
C PHE A 168 -12.57 33.86 -8.66
N ARG A 169 -13.26 32.93 -7.97
CA ARG A 169 -12.63 32.10 -6.93
C ARG A 169 -11.56 31.20 -7.51
N GLY A 170 -11.84 30.53 -8.63
CA GLY A 170 -10.87 29.67 -9.32
C GLY A 170 -9.64 30.42 -9.81
N ILE A 171 -9.83 31.62 -10.39
CA ILE A 171 -8.71 32.49 -10.81
C ILE A 171 -7.88 32.92 -9.59
N ALA A 172 -8.52 33.39 -8.52
CA ALA A 172 -7.83 33.85 -7.32
C ALA A 172 -7.08 32.72 -6.59
N LYS A 173 -7.61 31.49 -6.60
CA LYS A 173 -6.91 30.30 -6.09
C LYS A 173 -5.70 29.92 -6.95
N ALA A 174 -5.83 30.02 -8.28
CA ALA A 174 -4.69 29.81 -9.19
C ALA A 174 -3.57 30.82 -8.90
N MET A 175 -3.93 32.07 -8.61
CA MET A 175 -3.01 33.13 -8.20
C MET A 175 -2.27 32.84 -6.88
N LEU A 176 -2.82 31.99 -6.01
CA LEU A 176 -2.19 31.51 -4.78
C LEU A 176 -1.44 30.17 -4.96
N GLY A 177 -1.43 29.59 -6.17
CA GLY A 177 -0.85 28.28 -6.43
C GLY A 177 -1.73 27.10 -5.97
N GLU A 178 -2.99 27.34 -5.63
CA GLU A 178 -3.96 26.32 -5.23
C GLU A 178 -4.56 25.62 -6.48
N TRP A 179 -3.71 24.93 -7.24
CA TRP A 179 -4.03 24.45 -8.60
C TRP A 179 -5.22 23.49 -8.68
N GLU A 180 -5.33 22.52 -7.77
CA GLU A 180 -6.43 21.55 -7.78
C GLU A 180 -7.79 22.22 -7.53
N ASP A 181 -7.86 23.10 -6.55
CA ASP A 181 -9.12 23.78 -6.19
C ASP A 181 -9.47 24.86 -7.22
N ALA A 182 -8.47 25.53 -7.79
CA ALA A 182 -8.66 26.40 -8.94
C ALA A 182 -9.27 25.67 -10.14
N ALA A 183 -8.74 24.49 -10.50
CA ALA A 183 -9.27 23.71 -11.61
C ALA A 183 -10.73 23.30 -11.38
N LYS A 184 -11.06 22.84 -10.16
CA LYS A 184 -12.44 22.47 -9.79
C LYS A 184 -13.40 23.65 -9.97
N ASP A 185 -13.08 24.79 -9.40
CA ASP A 185 -13.92 25.99 -9.46
C ASP A 185 -14.10 26.47 -10.92
N LEU A 186 -13.03 26.47 -11.72
CA LEU A 186 -13.08 26.84 -13.14
C LEU A 186 -13.91 25.86 -13.99
N HIS A 187 -13.84 24.55 -13.71
CA HIS A 187 -14.69 23.57 -14.38
C HIS A 187 -16.17 23.77 -14.04
N VAL A 188 -16.50 24.00 -12.76
CA VAL A 188 -17.88 24.32 -12.34
C VAL A 188 -18.36 25.58 -13.06
N ALA A 189 -17.54 26.64 -13.07
CA ALA A 189 -17.88 27.88 -13.78
C ALA A 189 -18.13 27.65 -15.28
N SER A 190 -17.26 26.91 -15.96
CA SER A 190 -17.38 26.56 -17.39
C SER A 190 -18.63 25.74 -17.71
N SER A 191 -19.06 24.88 -16.77
CA SER A 191 -20.28 24.09 -16.94
C SER A 191 -21.57 24.91 -16.76
N LEU A 192 -21.50 26.01 -16.01
CA LEU A 192 -22.63 26.90 -15.75
C LEU A 192 -22.77 27.96 -16.85
N ASP A 193 -21.65 28.54 -17.29
CA ASP A 193 -21.62 29.58 -18.33
C ASP A 193 -20.34 29.48 -19.16
N PHE A 194 -20.49 29.59 -20.48
CA PHE A 194 -19.35 29.53 -21.39
C PHE A 194 -18.66 30.89 -21.45
N ASP A 195 -17.38 30.92 -21.08
CA ASP A 195 -16.56 32.12 -21.06
C ASP A 195 -15.13 31.79 -21.51
N GLU A 196 -14.63 32.51 -22.51
CA GLU A 196 -13.33 32.23 -23.15
C GLU A 196 -12.16 32.37 -22.15
N GLU A 197 -12.26 33.29 -21.20
CA GLU A 197 -11.24 33.50 -20.17
C GLU A 197 -11.12 32.28 -19.26
N ILE A 198 -12.23 31.59 -18.95
CA ILE A 198 -12.20 30.34 -18.17
C ILE A 198 -11.38 29.28 -18.91
N GLY A 199 -11.59 29.12 -20.22
CA GLY A 199 -10.85 28.17 -21.04
C GLY A 199 -9.34 28.49 -21.10
N LEU A 200 -8.98 29.77 -21.19
CA LEU A 200 -7.59 30.21 -21.16
C LEU A 200 -6.94 29.94 -19.78
N MET A 201 -7.68 30.14 -18.70
CA MET A 201 -7.20 29.88 -17.34
C MET A 201 -7.04 28.38 -17.06
N LEU A 202 -7.99 27.54 -17.50
CA LEU A 202 -7.87 26.09 -17.38
C LEU A 202 -6.61 25.54 -18.06
N LYS A 203 -6.25 26.06 -19.24
CA LYS A 203 -4.99 25.68 -19.93
C LYS A 203 -3.73 25.94 -19.08
N LYS A 204 -3.76 26.94 -18.20
CA LYS A 204 -2.65 27.26 -17.28
C LYS A 204 -2.69 26.44 -16.00
N VAL A 205 -3.89 26.16 -15.47
CA VAL A 205 -4.08 25.51 -14.17
C VAL A 205 -4.02 23.98 -14.24
N GLU A 206 -4.62 23.37 -15.27
CA GLU A 206 -4.76 21.92 -15.39
C GLU A 206 -3.43 21.14 -15.35
N PRO A 207 -2.35 21.59 -16.02
CA PRO A 207 -1.08 20.85 -15.99
C PRO A 207 -0.52 20.69 -14.57
N ASN A 208 -0.55 21.76 -13.76
CA ASN A 208 -0.08 21.72 -12.38
C ASN A 208 -1.01 20.90 -11.48
N ALA A 209 -2.34 21.03 -11.66
CA ALA A 209 -3.32 20.21 -10.94
C ALA A 209 -3.13 18.71 -11.20
N ARG A 210 -2.91 18.30 -12.47
CA ARG A 210 -2.64 16.90 -12.84
C ARG A 210 -1.35 16.37 -12.23
N LYS A 211 -0.27 17.18 -12.20
CA LYS A 211 0.99 16.80 -11.53
C LYS A 211 0.76 16.50 -10.04
N ILE A 212 -0.02 17.32 -9.34
CA ILE A 212 -0.36 17.12 -7.92
C ILE A 212 -1.14 15.81 -7.74
N GLU A 213 -2.16 15.60 -8.56
CA GLU A 213 -3.00 14.42 -8.49
C GLU A 213 -2.20 13.13 -8.77
N ASP A 214 -1.39 13.13 -9.82
CA ASP A 214 -0.56 11.98 -10.20
C ASP A 214 0.49 11.66 -9.13
N HIS A 215 1.11 12.69 -8.55
CA HIS A 215 2.02 12.54 -7.41
C HIS A 215 1.30 11.89 -6.23
N ARG A 216 0.17 12.44 -5.79
CA ARG A 216 -0.63 11.88 -4.68
C ARG A 216 -1.02 10.43 -4.94
N ARG A 217 -1.51 10.10 -6.15
CA ARG A 217 -1.87 8.74 -6.56
C ARG A 217 -0.68 7.78 -6.57
N LYS A 218 0.52 8.24 -6.95
CA LYS A 218 1.75 7.43 -6.88
C LYS A 218 2.10 7.11 -5.43
N TYR A 219 2.08 8.10 -4.55
CA TYR A 219 2.47 7.95 -3.16
C TYR A 219 1.45 7.18 -2.32
N GLU A 220 0.16 7.33 -2.60
CA GLU A 220 -0.89 6.52 -2.00
C GLU A 220 -0.74 5.03 -2.38
N ARG A 221 -0.42 4.73 -3.65
CA ARG A 221 -0.12 3.36 -4.09
C ARG A 221 1.07 2.77 -3.34
N LEU A 222 2.17 3.51 -3.22
CA LEU A 222 3.36 3.08 -2.49
C LEU A 222 3.07 2.83 -1.01
N ARG A 223 2.28 3.70 -0.36
CA ARG A 223 1.84 3.53 1.04
C ARG A 223 1.02 2.26 1.21
N LYS A 224 0.02 2.04 0.36
CA LYS A 224 -0.81 0.82 0.38
C LYS A 224 0.02 -0.45 0.17
N GLU A 225 0.94 -0.45 -0.79
CA GLU A 225 1.82 -1.60 -1.04
C GLU A 225 2.73 -1.89 0.17
N ARG A 226 3.28 -0.86 0.81
CA ARG A 226 4.09 -0.98 2.04
C ARG A 226 3.25 -1.53 3.20
N GLU A 227 2.04 -1.03 3.40
CA GLU A 227 1.12 -1.51 4.42
C GLU A 227 0.75 -2.99 4.22
N LEU A 228 0.47 -3.39 2.98
CA LEU A 228 0.22 -4.80 2.63
C LEU A 228 1.44 -5.68 2.91
N LYS A 229 2.64 -5.30 2.46
CA LYS A 229 3.88 -6.03 2.77
C LYS A 229 4.13 -6.14 4.27
N LYS A 230 3.86 -5.08 5.03
CA LYS A 230 4.00 -5.06 6.50
C LYS A 230 2.95 -5.96 7.16
N ALA A 231 1.72 -5.96 6.68
CA ALA A 231 0.65 -6.84 7.16
C ALA A 231 0.95 -8.31 6.88
N GLU A 232 1.46 -8.65 5.69
CA GLU A 232 1.92 -10.00 5.34
C GLU A 232 3.05 -10.48 6.25
N ARG A 233 4.06 -9.64 6.51
CA ARG A 233 5.16 -9.96 7.44
C ARG A 233 4.69 -10.11 8.89
N ARG A 234 3.64 -9.39 9.30
CA ARG A 234 3.05 -9.46 10.65
C ARG A 234 2.08 -10.62 10.84
N ARG A 235 1.70 -11.35 9.78
CA ARG A 235 0.86 -12.56 9.94
C ARG A 235 1.68 -13.62 10.69
N PRO A 236 1.19 -14.12 11.84
CA PRO A 236 1.86 -15.23 12.51
C PRO A 236 1.83 -16.46 11.60
N PRO A 237 2.88 -17.30 11.57
CA PRO A 237 2.80 -18.58 10.90
C PRO A 237 1.65 -19.37 11.52
N GLN A 238 0.63 -19.71 10.73
CA GLN A 238 -0.50 -20.58 11.11
C GLN A 238 -0.02 -22.02 11.33
N LYS A 239 0.89 -22.27 12.29
CA LYS A 239 1.43 -23.61 12.54
C LYS A 239 0.38 -24.53 13.20
N LYS A 240 -0.34 -24.06 14.23
CA LYS A 240 -1.19 -24.94 15.05
C LYS A 240 -2.46 -25.46 14.38
N THR A 241 -3.13 -24.67 13.53
CA THR A 241 -4.34 -25.13 12.81
C THR A 241 -3.99 -25.91 11.54
N SER A 242 -2.85 -25.60 10.91
CA SER A 242 -2.35 -26.31 9.73
C SER A 242 -1.89 -27.72 10.06
N ASP A 243 -1.28 -27.96 11.23
CA ASP A 243 -0.74 -29.27 11.57
C ASP A 243 -1.85 -30.32 11.71
N GLN A 244 -3.00 -29.95 12.26
CA GLN A 244 -4.11 -30.90 12.49
C GLN A 244 -4.83 -31.28 11.18
N ALA A 245 -5.01 -30.30 10.28
CA ALA A 245 -5.53 -30.55 8.92
C ALA A 245 -4.52 -31.31 8.05
N ALA A 246 -3.21 -31.01 8.17
CA ALA A 246 -2.15 -31.73 7.48
C ALA A 246 -2.02 -33.18 7.97
N VAL A 247 -2.13 -33.43 9.28
CA VAL A 247 -2.14 -34.79 9.85
C VAL A 247 -3.35 -35.58 9.35
N SER A 248 -4.55 -34.99 9.36
CA SER A 248 -5.75 -35.63 8.81
C SER A 248 -5.65 -35.93 7.30
N ALA A 249 -4.88 -35.13 6.55
CA ALA A 249 -4.69 -35.33 5.12
C ALA A 249 -3.73 -36.50 4.80
N LEU A 250 -2.92 -36.97 5.75
CA LEU A 250 -1.83 -37.93 5.51
C LEU A 250 -2.15 -39.38 5.93
N ASN A 251 -3.38 -39.68 6.36
CA ASN A 251 -3.89 -41.04 6.68
C ASN A 251 -2.83 -41.95 7.32
N GLU A 252 -2.42 -41.62 8.55
CA GLU A 252 -1.38 -42.36 9.27
C GLU A 252 -1.66 -43.86 9.29
N GLY A 253 -0.61 -44.66 9.06
CA GLY A 253 -0.72 -46.12 9.06
C GLY A 253 -1.29 -46.73 7.78
N HIS A 254 -1.67 -45.93 6.77
CA HIS A 254 -2.31 -46.42 5.56
C HIS A 254 -1.61 -45.93 4.28
N VAL A 255 -1.73 -46.72 3.20
CA VAL A 255 -1.26 -46.32 1.87
C VAL A 255 -2.31 -45.43 1.20
N ILE A 256 -1.88 -44.23 0.79
CA ILE A 256 -2.72 -43.27 0.06
C ILE A 256 -2.62 -43.57 -1.44
N SER A 257 -3.74 -43.89 -2.08
CA SER A 257 -3.84 -43.95 -3.54
C SER A 257 -4.21 -42.58 -4.07
N VAL A 258 -3.32 -41.94 -4.83
CA VAL A 258 -3.64 -40.64 -5.47
C VAL A 258 -4.22 -40.86 -6.86
N LYS A 259 -5.17 -40.00 -7.26
CA LYS A 259 -5.84 -40.06 -8.56
C LYS A 259 -5.58 -38.85 -9.46
N SER A 260 -4.84 -37.86 -8.97
CA SER A 260 -4.45 -36.67 -9.74
C SER A 260 -3.11 -36.08 -9.29
N SER A 261 -2.46 -35.30 -10.17
CA SER A 261 -1.24 -34.56 -9.84
C SER A 261 -1.46 -33.55 -8.70
N ILE A 262 -2.62 -32.89 -8.66
CA ILE A 262 -2.99 -31.93 -7.61
C ILE A 262 -3.05 -32.62 -6.23
N GLU A 263 -3.64 -33.82 -6.18
CA GLU A 263 -3.74 -34.58 -4.94
C GLU A 263 -2.34 -35.00 -4.45
N LEU A 264 -1.48 -35.46 -5.36
CA LEU A 264 -0.09 -35.81 -5.04
C LEU A 264 0.69 -34.62 -4.47
N ASP A 265 0.62 -33.47 -5.14
CA ASP A 265 1.31 -32.25 -4.71
C ASP A 265 0.78 -31.80 -3.33
N THR A 266 -0.53 -31.91 -3.10
CA THR A 266 -1.15 -31.61 -1.80
C THR A 266 -0.59 -32.50 -0.67
N LYS A 267 -0.40 -33.80 -0.90
CA LYS A 267 0.20 -34.71 0.09
C LYS A 267 1.66 -34.36 0.35
N PHE A 268 2.43 -33.99 -0.67
CA PHE A 268 3.83 -33.58 -0.50
C PHE A 268 3.96 -32.27 0.29
N THR A 269 3.09 -31.30 0.03
CA THR A 269 3.06 -30.05 0.80
C THR A 269 2.74 -30.33 2.27
N ALA A 270 1.71 -31.15 2.56
CA ALA A 270 1.35 -31.54 3.92
C ALA A 270 2.45 -32.34 4.63
N ALA A 271 3.12 -33.25 3.94
CA ALA A 271 4.23 -34.01 4.51
C ALA A 271 5.45 -33.12 4.79
N SER A 272 5.76 -32.19 3.89
CA SER A 272 6.87 -31.25 4.04
C SER A 272 6.64 -30.26 5.19
N SER A 273 5.41 -29.76 5.38
CA SER A 273 5.08 -28.88 6.51
C SER A 273 5.26 -29.59 7.85
N LEU A 274 4.99 -30.89 7.92
CA LEU A 274 5.19 -31.74 9.10
C LEU A 274 6.59 -32.37 9.20
N SER A 275 7.50 -32.05 8.28
CA SER A 275 8.85 -32.64 8.19
C SER A 275 8.86 -34.19 8.15
N ARG A 276 7.82 -34.79 7.55
CA ARG A 276 7.67 -36.25 7.42
C ARG A 276 8.33 -36.75 6.15
N LEU A 277 8.89 -37.96 6.23
CA LEU A 277 9.35 -38.70 5.06
C LEU A 277 8.14 -39.16 4.25
N VAL A 278 8.19 -38.99 2.92
CA VAL A 278 7.24 -39.58 1.98
C VAL A 278 7.94 -40.68 1.20
N ILE A 279 7.27 -41.81 1.07
CA ILE A 279 7.68 -42.88 0.17
C ILE A 279 6.65 -42.94 -0.94
N LEU A 280 7.09 -42.71 -2.18
CA LEU A 280 6.24 -42.71 -3.36
C LEU A 280 6.44 -44.00 -4.15
N TYR A 281 5.41 -44.82 -4.26
CA TYR A 281 5.41 -46.11 -4.94
C TYR A 281 4.68 -46.03 -6.29
N PHE A 282 5.43 -46.12 -7.39
CA PHE A 282 4.88 -46.30 -8.73
C PHE A 282 4.63 -47.78 -9.02
N THR A 283 3.39 -48.11 -9.39
CA THR A 283 2.89 -49.47 -9.58
C THR A 283 2.06 -49.59 -10.85
N ALA A 284 1.69 -50.82 -11.22
CA ALA A 284 0.69 -51.11 -12.23
C ALA A 284 -0.06 -52.40 -11.87
N THR A 285 -1.35 -52.48 -12.19
CA THR A 285 -2.18 -53.66 -11.90
C THR A 285 -1.71 -54.93 -12.63
N TRP A 286 -1.23 -54.79 -13.87
CA TRP A 286 -0.73 -55.90 -14.69
C TRP A 286 0.66 -56.39 -14.26
N CYS A 287 1.41 -55.60 -13.50
CA CYS A 287 2.78 -55.91 -13.06
C CYS A 287 2.81 -57.01 -11.97
N GLY A 288 3.35 -58.17 -12.31
CA GLY A 288 3.51 -59.31 -11.38
C GLY A 288 4.30 -58.99 -10.11
N PRO A 289 5.54 -58.46 -10.22
CA PRO A 289 6.34 -58.07 -9.06
C PRO A 289 5.66 -57.01 -8.18
N CYS A 290 4.87 -56.12 -8.79
CA CYS A 290 4.09 -55.10 -8.07
C CYS A 290 2.99 -55.72 -7.18
N ARG A 291 2.34 -56.80 -7.64
CA ARG A 291 1.36 -57.54 -6.83
C ARG A 291 2.00 -58.17 -5.59
N PHE A 292 3.28 -58.54 -5.65
CA PHE A 292 4.03 -59.02 -4.48
C PHE A 292 4.43 -57.88 -3.54
N MET A 293 4.88 -56.74 -4.08
CA MET A 293 5.30 -55.60 -3.26
C MET A 293 4.14 -54.85 -2.61
N SER A 294 2.94 -54.87 -3.19
CA SER A 294 1.80 -54.08 -2.70
C SER A 294 1.35 -54.47 -1.27
N PRO A 295 1.17 -55.76 -0.90
CA PRO A 295 0.87 -56.15 0.49
C PRO A 295 1.99 -55.81 1.47
N LEU A 296 3.25 -55.95 1.06
CA LEU A 296 4.41 -55.54 1.88
C LEU A 296 4.38 -54.04 2.15
N TYR A 297 4.15 -53.24 1.10
CA TYR A 297 4.08 -51.79 1.18
C TYR A 297 2.96 -51.32 2.11
N GLN A 298 1.81 -51.99 2.08
CA GLN A 298 0.72 -51.78 3.04
C GLN A 298 1.15 -52.10 4.49
N SER A 299 1.80 -53.24 4.71
CA SER A 299 2.31 -53.61 6.05
C SER A 299 3.37 -52.63 6.56
N LEU A 300 4.19 -52.06 5.67
CA LEU A 300 5.18 -51.04 6.04
C LEU A 300 4.51 -49.72 6.44
N ALA A 301 3.41 -49.34 5.79
CA ALA A 301 2.62 -48.17 6.18
C ALA A 301 2.10 -48.31 7.61
N GLU A 302 1.54 -49.48 7.96
CA GLU A 302 1.01 -49.77 9.29
C GLU A 302 2.10 -49.74 10.38
N LYS A 303 3.30 -50.25 10.06
CA LYS A 303 4.44 -50.27 10.99
C LYS A 303 5.08 -48.90 11.20
N HIS A 304 4.97 -47.99 10.24
CA HIS A 304 5.61 -46.68 10.26
C HIS A 304 4.61 -45.54 10.09
N PRO A 305 3.71 -45.28 11.06
CA PRO A 305 2.63 -44.29 10.93
C PRO A 305 3.11 -42.84 10.76
N LYS A 306 4.37 -42.55 11.11
CA LYS A 306 5.00 -41.23 10.93
C LYS A 306 5.52 -41.00 9.50
N ILE A 307 5.67 -42.06 8.71
CA ILE A 307 6.07 -41.99 7.30
C ILE A 307 4.80 -41.98 6.45
N VAL A 308 4.79 -41.15 5.41
CA VAL A 308 3.67 -41.05 4.47
C VAL A 308 3.89 -42.02 3.32
N PHE A 309 2.97 -42.95 3.12
CA PHE A 309 3.04 -43.93 2.03
C PHE A 309 2.04 -43.54 0.94
N VAL A 310 2.54 -43.27 -0.27
CA VAL A 310 1.73 -42.86 -1.42
C VAL A 310 1.95 -43.84 -2.56
N LYS A 311 0.87 -44.35 -3.15
CA LYS A 311 0.92 -45.16 -4.37
C LYS A 311 0.35 -44.41 -5.56
N VAL A 312 1.01 -44.57 -6.71
CA VAL A 312 0.61 -44.02 -8.00
C VAL A 312 0.54 -45.18 -9.00
N ASP A 313 -0.62 -45.39 -9.60
CA ASP A 313 -0.73 -46.30 -10.73
C ASP A 313 -0.31 -45.57 -12.01
N ILE A 314 0.66 -46.12 -12.74
CA ILE A 314 1.23 -45.47 -13.93
C ILE A 314 0.25 -45.43 -15.11
N ASP A 315 -0.76 -46.29 -15.14
CA ASP A 315 -1.79 -46.27 -16.16
C ASP A 315 -2.85 -45.19 -15.87
N GLU A 316 -3.14 -44.96 -14.59
CA GLU A 316 -4.08 -43.93 -14.13
C GLU A 316 -3.49 -42.50 -14.17
N LEU A 317 -2.21 -42.32 -13.81
CA LEU A 317 -1.53 -41.01 -13.78
C LEU A 317 -0.28 -40.98 -14.67
N ARG A 318 -0.48 -41.07 -15.98
CA ARG A 318 0.61 -41.11 -16.97
C ARG A 318 1.47 -39.85 -16.99
N ASP A 319 0.86 -38.69 -16.78
CA ASP A 319 1.54 -37.39 -16.70
C ASP A 319 2.51 -37.33 -15.51
N VAL A 320 2.06 -37.83 -14.36
CA VAL A 320 2.91 -37.94 -13.16
C VAL A 320 4.03 -38.96 -13.39
N ALA A 321 3.72 -40.13 -13.94
CA ALA A 321 4.74 -41.14 -14.25
C ALA A 321 5.82 -40.61 -15.22
N ALA A 322 5.42 -39.83 -16.23
CA ALA A 322 6.35 -39.17 -17.15
C ALA A 322 7.21 -38.11 -16.43
N ARG A 323 6.61 -37.26 -15.59
CA ARG A 323 7.32 -36.23 -14.79
C ARG A 323 8.38 -36.82 -13.87
N TRP A 324 8.14 -38.03 -13.36
CA TRP A 324 9.07 -38.77 -12.50
C TRP A 324 9.99 -39.72 -13.27
N SER A 325 9.98 -39.66 -14.61
CA SER A 325 10.83 -40.48 -15.49
C SER A 325 10.76 -41.97 -15.19
N ILE A 326 9.55 -42.49 -14.95
CA ILE A 326 9.34 -43.90 -14.61
C ILE A 326 9.58 -44.78 -15.83
N SER A 327 10.63 -45.59 -15.77
CA SER A 327 11.00 -46.56 -16.81
C SER A 327 10.69 -48.01 -16.44
N SER A 328 10.46 -48.29 -15.15
CA SER A 328 10.11 -49.62 -14.67
C SER A 328 9.27 -49.54 -13.39
N VAL A 329 8.41 -50.54 -13.18
CA VAL A 329 7.61 -50.70 -11.96
C VAL A 329 7.87 -52.11 -11.38
N PRO A 330 7.90 -52.28 -10.04
CA PRO A 330 7.67 -51.25 -9.03
C PRO A 330 8.89 -50.32 -8.85
N THR A 331 8.67 -49.02 -8.62
CA THR A 331 9.74 -48.07 -8.25
C THR A 331 9.30 -47.25 -7.05
N PHE A 332 10.22 -47.05 -6.08
CA PHE A 332 9.99 -46.36 -4.83
C PHE A 332 10.93 -45.16 -4.70
N PHE A 333 10.39 -43.96 -4.43
CA PHE A 333 11.17 -42.76 -4.16
C PHE A 333 11.01 -42.34 -2.71
N PHE A 334 12.12 -41.96 -2.08
CA PHE A 334 12.17 -41.41 -0.72
C PHE A 334 12.31 -39.90 -0.82
N ILE A 335 11.36 -39.17 -0.25
CA ILE A 335 11.26 -37.72 -0.40
C ILE A 335 11.19 -37.09 0.98
N LYS A 336 12.04 -36.11 1.25
CA LYS A 336 12.05 -35.32 2.49
C LYS A 336 12.20 -33.85 2.16
N ASN A 337 11.33 -33.00 2.72
CA ASN A 337 11.29 -31.55 2.45
C ASN A 337 11.24 -31.21 0.95
N GLY A 338 10.39 -31.93 0.20
CA GLY A 338 10.18 -31.72 -1.24
C GLY A 338 11.33 -32.18 -2.15
N LYS A 339 12.37 -32.84 -1.62
CA LYS A 339 13.50 -33.34 -2.40
C LYS A 339 13.59 -34.86 -2.34
N GLU A 340 13.90 -35.50 -3.47
CA GLU A 340 14.30 -36.89 -3.50
C GLU A 340 15.63 -37.04 -2.75
N ILE A 341 15.64 -37.92 -1.76
CA ILE A 341 16.84 -38.26 -0.97
C ILE A 341 17.34 -39.67 -1.29
N ASP A 342 16.47 -40.54 -1.83
CA ASP A 342 16.84 -41.91 -2.20
C ASP A 342 15.80 -42.58 -3.11
N ARG A 343 16.14 -43.71 -3.72
CA ARG A 343 15.21 -44.54 -4.53
C ARG A 343 15.51 -46.03 -4.49
N VAL A 344 14.50 -46.86 -4.74
CA VAL A 344 14.60 -48.32 -4.99
C VAL A 344 13.87 -48.64 -6.28
N VAL A 345 14.53 -49.34 -7.20
CA VAL A 345 13.96 -49.72 -8.49
C VAL A 345 13.82 -51.25 -8.52
N GLY A 346 12.64 -51.73 -8.89
CA GLY A 346 12.31 -53.16 -8.91
C GLY A 346 11.77 -53.70 -7.59
N ALA A 347 11.39 -54.98 -7.59
CA ALA A 347 10.82 -55.66 -6.43
C ALA A 347 11.91 -56.12 -5.45
N ASP A 348 12.53 -55.16 -4.77
CA ASP A 348 13.56 -55.39 -3.75
C ASP A 348 13.01 -55.09 -2.35
N LYS A 349 12.54 -56.16 -1.67
CA LYS A 349 12.03 -56.06 -0.29
C LYS A 349 13.10 -55.60 0.70
N ALA A 350 14.29 -56.21 0.64
CA ALA A 350 15.34 -55.95 1.62
C ALA A 350 15.90 -54.53 1.48
N GLY A 351 16.10 -54.07 0.25
CA GLY A 351 16.52 -52.70 -0.03
C GLY A 351 15.49 -51.66 0.42
N LEU A 352 14.20 -51.93 0.21
CA LEU A 352 13.12 -51.05 0.68
C LEU A 352 13.11 -50.94 2.22
N GLU A 353 13.14 -52.07 2.93
CA GLU A 353 13.18 -52.09 4.41
C GLU A 353 14.43 -51.39 4.97
N THR A 354 15.59 -51.61 4.33
CA THR A 354 16.87 -50.99 4.75
C THR A 354 16.82 -49.47 4.62
N LYS A 355 16.30 -48.95 3.50
CA LYS A 355 16.20 -47.49 3.29
C LYS A 355 15.16 -46.84 4.18
N ILE A 356 14.08 -47.54 4.51
CA ILE A 356 13.12 -47.09 5.52
C ILE A 356 13.81 -46.95 6.88
N ALA A 357 14.61 -47.95 7.29
CA ALA A 357 15.36 -47.87 8.54
C ALA A 357 16.40 -46.72 8.55
N GLN A 358 17.01 -46.44 7.40
CA GLN A 358 18.00 -45.37 7.25
C GLN A 358 17.39 -43.96 7.33
N HIS A 359 16.22 -43.75 6.70
CA HIS A 359 15.65 -42.42 6.51
C HIS A 359 14.41 -42.11 7.38
N GLY A 360 13.81 -43.15 7.97
CA GLY A 360 12.55 -43.09 8.72
C GLY A 360 12.68 -42.71 10.20
N GLY A 361 13.90 -42.44 10.67
CA GLY A 361 14.22 -41.99 12.03
C GLY A 361 13.91 -40.53 12.32
#